data_AF-A0A7R9TRZ4-F1
#
_entry.id   AF-A0A7R9TRZ4-F1
#
_cell.length_a   1.000
_cell.length_b   1.000
_cell.length_c   1.000
_cell.angle_alpha   90.00
_cell.angle_beta   90.00
_cell.angle_gamma   90.00
#
_symmetry.space_group_name_H-M   'P 1'
#
loop_
_entity.id
_entity.type
_entity.pdbx_description
1 polymer ?
#
loop_
_entity_poly.entity_id
_entity_poly.type
_entity_poly.pdbx_seq_one_letter_code
_entity_poly.pdbx_strand_id
1 'polypeptide(L)'
;GSAADFKIQYSAVQRVFLLPKPNGHQTFGIIHLDPPIRKGQTFYPHIVATFNANEELEIEPALTEEQRGKFEKLEEKYDGPSGEVFVRLLKAVAGCKLTRQGTFASPGGGSAVKASNKAEVGLLFPMEKSFFYLPKPPLLLHYADVDSIEFERHSGAGAVGAQR
;
A
#
# COMPACT_ATOMS: atom_id res chain seq x y z
N GLY A 1 -10.83 -6.43 15.77
CA GLY A 1 -11.89 -5.41 15.85
C GLY A 1 -13.23 -6.08 16.12
N SER A 2 -14.26 -5.32 16.49
CA SER A 2 -15.54 -5.85 17.05
C SER A 2 -16.24 -6.96 16.25
N ALA A 3 -15.93 -7.12 14.95
CA ALA A 3 -16.51 -8.15 14.09
C ALA A 3 -15.53 -9.27 13.65
N ALA A 4 -14.21 -9.07 13.77
CA ALA A 4 -13.21 -10.05 13.37
C ALA A 4 -11.81 -9.69 13.93
N ASP A 5 -11.12 -10.71 14.41
CA ASP A 5 -9.72 -10.65 14.84
C ASP A 5 -8.88 -11.63 14.03
N PHE A 6 -7.71 -11.18 13.60
CA PHE A 6 -6.77 -11.99 12.85
C PHE A 6 -5.41 -11.98 13.56
N LYS A 7 -4.82 -13.16 13.73
CA LYS A 7 -3.44 -13.30 14.18
C LYS A 7 -2.57 -13.53 12.96
N ILE A 8 -1.64 -12.62 12.71
CA ILE A 8 -0.75 -12.66 11.55
C ILE A 8 0.64 -12.98 12.05
N GLN A 9 1.24 -14.05 11.52
CA GLN A 9 2.64 -14.38 11.81
C GLN A 9 3.54 -13.34 11.16
N TYR A 10 4.61 -12.92 11.85
CA TYR A 10 5.55 -11.94 11.30
C TYR A 10 6.16 -12.40 9.98
N SER A 11 6.42 -13.70 9.83
CA SER A 11 6.93 -14.31 8.60
C SER A 11 5.95 -14.25 7.43
N ALA A 12 4.65 -14.04 7.68
CA ALA A 12 3.67 -13.86 6.61
C ALA A 12 3.75 -12.46 6.01
N VAL A 13 4.33 -11.48 6.70
CA VAL A 13 4.50 -10.10 6.21
C VAL A 13 5.69 -10.06 5.26
N GLN A 14 5.43 -10.25 3.96
CA GLN A 14 6.48 -10.28 2.94
C GLN A 14 7.04 -8.89 2.62
N ARG A 15 6.18 -7.87 2.69
CA ARG A 15 6.53 -6.50 2.32
C ARG A 15 5.57 -5.50 2.93
N VAL A 16 6.09 -4.33 3.27
CA VAL A 16 5.29 -3.16 3.63
C VAL A 16 5.50 -2.04 2.62
N PHE A 17 4.47 -1.23 2.41
CA PHE A 17 4.49 -0.11 1.49
C PHE A 17 4.00 1.16 2.18
N LEU A 18 4.58 2.30 1.82
CA LEU A 18 4.05 3.61 2.18
C LEU A 18 3.92 4.47 0.93
N LEU A 19 2.69 4.72 0.51
CA LEU A 19 2.38 5.39 -0.76
C LEU A 19 1.54 6.65 -0.51
N PRO A 20 2.02 7.85 -0.89
CA PRO A 20 1.25 9.08 -0.72
C PRO A 20 0.09 9.11 -1.71
N LYS A 21 -1.10 9.52 -1.26
CA LYS A 21 -2.21 9.78 -2.19
C LYS A 21 -1.89 11.04 -3.00
N PRO A 22 -1.99 11.02 -4.33
CA PRO A 22 -1.84 12.23 -5.13
C PRO A 22 -2.87 13.29 -4.70
N ASN A 23 -2.44 14.55 -4.63
CA ASN A 23 -3.30 15.71 -4.35
C ASN A 23 -4.12 15.60 -3.06
N GLY A 24 -3.64 14.84 -2.07
CA GLY A 24 -4.31 14.68 -0.78
C GLY A 24 -3.33 14.66 0.40
N HIS A 25 -3.87 14.93 1.59
CA HIS A 25 -3.11 14.91 2.85
C HIS A 25 -3.16 13.53 3.51
N GLN A 26 -3.10 12.46 2.73
CA GLN A 26 -3.19 11.09 3.24
C GLN A 26 -2.14 10.19 2.59
N THR A 27 -1.70 9.19 3.34
CA THR A 27 -0.82 8.14 2.87
C THR A 27 -1.49 6.78 3.06
N PHE A 28 -1.22 5.85 2.15
CA PHE A 28 -1.57 4.45 2.31
C PHE A 28 -0.38 3.71 2.93
N GLY A 29 -0.59 3.08 4.08
CA GLY A 29 0.28 2.04 4.60
C GLY A 29 -0.27 0.69 4.22
N ILE A 30 0.48 -0.11 3.46
CA ILE A 30 0.01 -1.42 2.97
C ILE A 30 0.90 -2.53 3.51
N ILE A 31 0.29 -3.59 4.04
CA ILE A 31 0.95 -4.83 4.46
C ILE A 31 0.61 -5.89 3.42
N HIS A 32 1.60 -6.39 2.69
CA HIS A 32 1.45 -7.52 1.79
C HIS A 32 1.76 -8.83 2.53
N LEU A 33 0.84 -9.77 2.41
CA LEU A 33 0.81 -11.02 3.15
C LEU A 33 0.90 -12.23 2.22
N ASP A 34 1.78 -13.16 2.56
CA ASP A 34 1.83 -14.50 2.00
C ASP A 34 2.17 -15.49 3.14
N PRO A 35 1.24 -16.38 3.56
CA PRO A 35 -0.09 -16.58 2.98
C PRO A 35 -1.09 -15.43 3.29
N PRO A 36 -2.12 -15.23 2.46
CA PRO A 36 -3.16 -14.21 2.67
C PRO A 36 -4.07 -14.52 3.86
N ILE A 37 -4.69 -13.50 4.44
CA ILE A 37 -5.72 -13.68 5.48
C ILE A 37 -6.99 -14.22 4.85
N ARG A 38 -7.64 -15.19 5.50
CA ARG A 38 -8.94 -15.71 5.06
C ARG A 38 -10.07 -15.16 5.93
N LYS A 39 -11.10 -14.58 5.31
CA LYS A 39 -12.38 -14.24 5.96
C LYS A 39 -13.53 -14.87 5.17
N GLY A 40 -14.12 -15.93 5.70
CA GLY A 40 -15.08 -16.75 4.96
C GLY A 40 -14.42 -17.43 3.76
N GLN A 41 -14.95 -17.20 2.55
CA GLN A 41 -14.37 -17.72 1.30
C GLN A 41 -13.39 -16.76 0.62
N THR A 42 -13.23 -15.54 1.16
CA THR A 42 -12.39 -14.51 0.55
C THR A 42 -11.01 -14.49 1.19
N PHE A 43 -9.97 -14.39 0.35
CA PHE A 43 -8.59 -14.22 0.75
C PHE A 43 -8.14 -12.76 0.55
N TYR A 44 -7.41 -12.23 1.52
CA TYR A 44 -6.92 -10.87 1.58
C TYR A 44 -5.39 -10.89 1.65
N PRO A 45 -4.70 -10.76 0.50
CA PRO A 45 -3.24 -10.69 0.42
C PRO A 45 -2.68 -9.32 0.82
N HIS A 46 -3.56 -8.34 1.07
CA HIS A 46 -3.19 -6.98 1.42
C HIS A 46 -4.08 -6.44 2.54
N ILE A 47 -3.45 -5.83 3.56
CA ILE A 47 -4.12 -4.93 4.50
C ILE A 47 -3.76 -3.51 4.10
N VAL A 48 -4.75 -2.66 3.88
CA VAL A 48 -4.56 -1.25 3.53
C VAL A 48 -5.06 -0.38 4.69
N ALA A 49 -4.13 0.36 5.30
CA ALA A 49 -4.42 1.41 6.27
C ALA A 49 -4.25 2.78 5.59
N THR A 50 -5.04 3.76 6.00
CA THR A 50 -4.91 5.16 5.56
C THR A 50 -4.52 6.00 6.77
N PHE A 51 -3.48 6.80 6.62
CA PHE A 51 -2.99 7.72 7.63
C PHE A 51 -3.16 9.16 7.14
N ASN A 52 -3.47 10.08 8.05
CA ASN A 52 -3.50 11.50 7.73
C ASN A 52 -2.09 12.07 7.85
N ALA A 53 -1.69 12.93 6.92
CA ALA A 53 -0.33 13.46 6.84
C ALA A 53 0.02 14.46 7.97
N ASN A 54 -0.99 14.96 8.68
CA ASN A 54 -0.84 15.86 9.82
C ASN A 54 -0.91 15.15 11.18
N GLU A 55 -1.01 13.82 11.18
CA GLU A 55 -1.02 13.02 12.40
C GLU A 55 0.42 12.61 12.71
N GLU A 56 0.94 13.07 13.83
CA GLU A 56 2.24 12.69 14.39
C GLU A 56 2.02 11.60 15.45
N LEU A 57 3.01 10.72 15.63
CA LEU A 57 2.94 9.62 16.58
C LEU A 57 4.31 9.41 17.23
N GLU A 58 4.31 9.34 18.56
CA GLU A 58 5.49 8.99 19.34
C GLU A 58 5.23 7.67 20.09
N ILE A 59 6.12 6.69 19.92
CA ILE A 59 6.00 5.36 20.55
C ILE A 59 7.37 4.90 21.04
N GLU A 60 7.43 4.50 22.31
CA GLU A 60 8.55 3.74 22.86
C GLU A 60 8.10 2.27 23.03
N PRO A 61 8.67 1.32 22.26
CA PRO A 61 8.29 -0.08 22.38
C PRO A 61 8.60 -0.63 23.79
N ALA A 62 7.55 -1.05 24.50
CA ALA A 62 7.69 -1.70 25.79
C ALA A 62 8.15 -3.15 25.62
N LEU A 63 9.46 -3.35 25.46
CA LEU A 63 10.10 -4.66 25.28
C LEU A 63 10.80 -5.12 26.55
N THR A 64 10.71 -6.41 26.87
CA THR A 64 11.58 -7.04 27.88
C THR A 64 13.00 -7.26 27.32
N GLU A 65 13.99 -7.48 28.19
CA GLU A 65 15.37 -7.82 27.77
C GLU A 65 15.42 -9.02 26.81
N GLU A 66 14.62 -10.06 27.08
CA GLU A 66 14.53 -11.23 26.20
C GLU A 66 13.94 -10.90 24.82
N GLN A 67 12.98 -9.97 24.76
CA GLN A 67 12.37 -9.54 23.50
C GLN A 67 13.29 -8.62 22.71
N ARG A 68 14.10 -7.80 23.39
CA ARG A 68 15.10 -6.94 22.76
C ARG A 68 16.10 -7.74 21.93
N GLY A 69 16.55 -8.90 22.45
CA GLY A 69 17.41 -9.83 21.69
C GLY A 69 16.71 -10.48 20.48
N LYS A 70 15.38 -10.61 20.47
CA LYS A 70 14.63 -11.14 19.31
C LYS A 70 14.35 -10.08 18.25
N PHE A 71 14.22 -8.83 18.66
CA PHE A 71 13.86 -7.70 17.80
C PHE A 71 14.95 -6.63 17.78
N GLU A 72 16.18 -7.04 17.48
CA GLU A 72 17.36 -6.14 17.45
C GLU A 72 17.22 -4.95 16.48
N LYS A 73 16.30 -5.05 15.51
CA LYS A 73 16.03 -3.99 14.52
C LYS A 73 15.00 -2.96 15.00
N LEU A 74 14.36 -3.17 16.15
CA LEU A 74 13.47 -2.19 16.74
C LEU A 74 14.27 -1.03 17.32
N GLU A 75 13.80 0.18 17.05
CA GLU A 75 14.34 1.39 17.65
C GLU A 75 13.77 1.57 19.06
N GLU A 76 14.53 2.20 19.95
CA GLU A 76 14.07 2.48 21.32
C GLU A 76 12.88 3.43 21.37
N LYS A 77 12.84 4.36 20.40
CA LYS A 77 11.78 5.34 20.24
C LYS A 77 11.51 5.57 18.76
N TYR A 78 10.24 5.59 18.40
CA TYR A 78 9.74 5.99 17.10
C TYR A 78 9.01 7.32 17.25
N ASP A 79 9.30 8.25 16.35
CA ASP A 79 8.67 9.57 16.29
C ASP A 79 8.50 9.97 14.82
N GLY A 80 7.49 10.79 14.55
CA GLY A 80 7.19 11.33 13.23
C GLY A 80 5.77 11.00 12.76
N PRO A 81 5.48 11.23 11.45
CA PRO A 81 4.15 11.02 10.90
C PRO A 81 3.64 9.59 11.16
N SER A 82 2.37 9.45 11.55
CA SER A 82 1.79 8.19 12.02
C SER A 82 1.98 7.03 11.04
N GLY A 83 1.81 7.29 9.74
CA GLY A 83 2.05 6.30 8.69
C GLY A 83 3.51 5.87 8.56
N GLU A 84 4.46 6.78 8.82
CA GLU A 84 5.90 6.50 8.80
C GLU A 84 6.31 5.64 9.99
N VAL A 85 5.86 6.01 11.19
CA VAL A 85 6.07 5.23 12.42
C VAL A 85 5.49 3.82 12.26
N PHE A 86 4.26 3.71 11.75
CA PHE A 86 3.58 2.44 11.53
C PHE A 86 4.38 1.49 10.64
N VAL A 87 4.82 1.94 9.46
CA VAL A 87 5.54 1.06 8.52
C VAL A 87 6.97 0.75 8.96
N ARG A 88 7.66 1.68 9.65
CA ARG A 88 9.01 1.44 10.20
C ARG A 88 8.98 0.38 11.29
N LEU A 89 8.01 0.46 12.20
CA LEU A 89 7.82 -0.53 13.24
C LEU A 89 7.52 -1.90 12.64
N LEU A 90 6.58 -2.00 11.69
CA LEU A 90 6.28 -3.28 11.02
C LEU A 90 7.48 -3.85 10.25
N LYS A 91 8.26 -3.01 9.58
CA LYS A 91 9.50 -3.40 8.90
C LYS A 91 10.49 -4.03 9.89
N ALA A 92 10.67 -3.41 11.05
CA ALA A 92 11.59 -3.87 12.08
C ALA A 92 11.14 -5.20 12.70
N VAL A 93 9.85 -5.32 13.05
CA VAL A 93 9.27 -6.53 13.65
C VAL A 93 9.23 -7.70 12.66
N ALA A 94 8.81 -7.46 11.42
CA ALA A 94 8.69 -8.52 10.41
C ALA A 94 10.01 -8.83 9.68
N GLY A 95 11.01 -7.97 9.77
CA GLY A 95 12.26 -8.12 9.02
C GLY A 95 12.10 -8.01 7.51
N CYS A 96 11.00 -7.40 7.04
CA CYS A 96 10.66 -7.32 5.62
C CYS A 96 11.19 -6.04 4.95
N LYS A 97 10.96 -5.89 3.64
CA LYS A 97 11.31 -4.65 2.91
C LYS A 97 10.19 -3.63 2.99
N LEU A 98 10.55 -2.36 3.19
CA LEU A 98 9.68 -1.22 3.00
C LEU A 98 9.85 -0.65 1.60
N THR A 99 8.77 -0.57 0.83
CA THR A 99 8.75 0.00 -0.52
C THR A 99 8.00 1.33 -0.51
N ARG A 100 8.62 2.37 -1.05
CA ARG A 100 8.00 3.69 -1.19
C ARG A 100 7.65 3.94 -2.66
N GLN A 101 7.09 5.11 -2.93
CA GLN A 101 6.93 5.59 -4.29
C GLN A 101 8.29 5.63 -5.00
N GLY A 102 8.32 5.19 -6.25
CA GLY A 102 9.48 5.34 -7.13
C GLY A 102 9.55 6.75 -7.76
N THR A 103 10.16 6.83 -8.94
CA THR A 103 10.38 8.08 -9.67
C THR A 103 9.21 8.53 -10.53
N PHE A 104 8.14 7.73 -10.63
CA PHE A 104 6.97 8.09 -11.41
C PHE A 104 6.31 9.38 -10.87
N ALA A 105 6.01 10.29 -11.80
CA ALA A 105 5.25 11.49 -11.57
C ALA A 105 4.16 11.63 -12.64
N SER A 106 2.91 11.83 -12.21
CA SER A 106 1.81 12.08 -13.14
C SER A 106 1.95 13.48 -13.77
N PRO A 107 1.39 13.73 -14.98
CA PRO A 107 1.44 15.07 -15.61
C PRO A 107 0.85 16.19 -14.74
N GLY A 108 -0.14 15.88 -13.91
CA GLY A 108 -0.74 16.82 -12.95
C GLY A 108 0.00 16.90 -11.61
N GLY A 109 1.19 16.31 -11.51
CA GLY A 109 1.89 16.06 -10.26
C GLY A 109 1.38 14.81 -9.53
N GLY A 110 2.17 14.34 -8.57
CA GLY A 110 1.79 13.22 -7.72
C GLY A 110 2.16 11.82 -8.25
N SER A 111 1.85 10.82 -7.44
CA SER A 111 2.47 9.49 -7.41
C SER A 111 1.71 8.38 -8.13
N ALA A 112 0.52 8.68 -8.63
CA ALA A 112 -0.41 7.70 -9.16
C ALA A 112 -1.32 8.34 -10.21
N VAL A 113 -1.99 7.50 -10.99
CA VAL A 113 -2.99 7.89 -11.97
C VAL A 113 -4.36 7.44 -11.47
N LYS A 114 -5.38 8.31 -11.59
CA LYS A 114 -6.76 7.91 -11.32
C LYS A 114 -7.20 6.90 -12.38
N ALA A 115 -7.69 5.75 -11.95
CA ALA A 115 -8.12 4.67 -12.83
C ALA A 115 -9.34 3.95 -12.23
N SER A 116 -10.08 3.22 -13.06
CA SER A 116 -11.15 2.34 -12.61
C SER A 116 -10.76 0.89 -12.85
N ASN A 117 -10.89 0.05 -11.84
CA ASN A 117 -10.79 -1.40 -11.97
C ASN A 117 -12.19 -1.99 -11.81
N LYS A 118 -12.75 -2.47 -12.92
CA LYS A 118 -14.18 -2.81 -13.02
C LYS A 118 -15.04 -1.58 -12.65
N ALA A 119 -15.98 -1.74 -11.73
CA ALA A 119 -16.86 -0.66 -11.27
C ALA A 119 -16.26 0.20 -10.14
N GLU A 120 -15.08 -0.15 -9.62
CA GLU A 120 -14.46 0.57 -8.51
C GLU A 120 -13.49 1.62 -9.05
N VAL A 121 -13.60 2.86 -8.56
CA VAL A 121 -12.67 3.96 -8.89
C VAL A 121 -11.56 4.01 -7.84
N GLY A 122 -10.33 4.15 -8.31
CA GLY A 122 -9.15 4.14 -7.45
C GLY A 122 -7.95 4.84 -8.08
N LEU A 123 -6.78 4.41 -7.64
CA LEU A 123 -5.48 4.94 -8.00
C LEU A 123 -4.58 3.79 -8.42
N LEU A 124 -3.99 3.91 -9.61
CA LEU A 124 -2.95 3.03 -10.10
C LEU A 124 -1.58 3.68 -9.83
N PHE A 125 -0.76 3.03 -9.02
CA PHE A 125 0.61 3.45 -8.71
C PHE A 125 1.60 2.68 -9.59
N PRO A 126 2.25 3.31 -10.57
CA PRO A 126 3.42 2.75 -11.23
C PRO A 126 4.60 2.79 -10.26
N MET A 127 5.14 1.61 -9.95
CA MET A 127 6.29 1.43 -9.07
C MET A 127 7.52 1.01 -9.89
N GLU A 128 8.66 0.77 -9.25
CA GLU A 128 9.87 0.34 -9.97
C GLU A 128 9.73 -1.04 -10.64
N LYS A 129 8.91 -1.94 -10.07
CA LYS A 129 8.82 -3.36 -10.51
C LYS A 129 7.38 -3.88 -10.60
N SER A 130 6.39 -3.02 -10.42
CA SER A 130 4.99 -3.43 -10.32
C SER A 130 4.04 -2.26 -10.52
N PHE A 131 2.82 -2.56 -10.90
CA PHE A 131 1.68 -1.67 -10.67
C PHE A 131 1.01 -2.04 -9.34
N PHE A 132 0.56 -1.04 -8.58
CA PHE A 132 -0.29 -1.26 -7.41
C PHE A 132 -1.57 -0.44 -7.53
N TYR A 133 -2.71 -1.11 -7.69
CA TYR A 133 -4.02 -0.48 -7.66
C TYR A 133 -4.59 -0.45 -6.23
N LEU A 134 -5.07 0.72 -5.80
CA LEU A 134 -5.59 0.99 -4.45
C LEU A 134 -6.83 1.91 -4.51
N PRO A 135 -7.69 1.94 -3.46
CA PRO A 135 -7.64 1.10 -2.27
C PRO A 135 -8.45 -0.20 -2.40
N LYS A 136 -9.35 -0.33 -3.40
CA LYS A 136 -10.31 -1.44 -3.43
C LYS A 136 -10.64 -1.91 -4.87
N PRO A 137 -10.57 -3.23 -5.13
CA PRO A 137 -9.78 -4.20 -4.38
C PRO A 137 -8.28 -3.89 -4.55
N PRO A 138 -7.44 -3.98 -3.50
CA PRO A 138 -6.00 -3.83 -3.67
C PRO A 138 -5.48 -4.89 -4.65
N LEU A 139 -4.70 -4.47 -5.65
CA LEU A 139 -4.11 -5.36 -6.66
C LEU A 139 -2.66 -4.98 -6.93
N LEU A 140 -1.73 -5.85 -6.55
CA LEU A 140 -0.32 -5.75 -6.88
C LEU A 140 -0.02 -6.63 -8.11
N LEU A 141 0.44 -6.02 -9.20
CA LEU A 141 0.78 -6.68 -10.46
C LEU A 141 2.26 -6.46 -10.76
N HIS A 142 3.08 -7.50 -10.66
CA HIS A 142 4.51 -7.38 -10.98
C HIS A 142 4.73 -7.26 -12.47
N TYR A 143 5.67 -6.41 -12.89
CA TYR A 143 6.00 -6.25 -14.31
C TYR A 143 6.52 -7.54 -14.94
N ALA A 144 7.13 -8.42 -14.14
CA ALA A 144 7.56 -9.74 -14.59
C ALA A 144 6.40 -10.67 -14.97
N ASP A 145 5.19 -10.40 -14.47
CA ASP A 145 3.98 -11.19 -14.75
C ASP A 145 3.13 -10.56 -15.88
N VAL A 146 3.58 -9.46 -16.50
CA VAL A 146 2.88 -8.74 -17.56
C VAL A 146 3.48 -9.11 -18.92
N ASP A 147 2.69 -9.79 -19.75
CA ASP A 147 3.09 -10.15 -21.12
C ASP A 147 2.99 -8.96 -22.09
N SER A 148 1.87 -8.22 -22.04
CA SER A 148 1.64 -7.07 -22.91
C SER A 148 0.78 -6.00 -22.23
N ILE A 149 0.91 -4.75 -22.67
CA ILE A 149 0.06 -3.61 -22.25
C ILE A 149 -0.57 -3.00 -23.51
N GLU A 150 -1.90 -2.88 -23.50
CA GLU A 150 -2.68 -2.27 -24.58
C GLU A 150 -3.34 -0.97 -24.11
N PHE A 151 -3.38 0.01 -25.01
CA PHE A 151 -4.00 1.31 -24.76
C PHE A 151 -5.13 1.54 -25.75
N GLU A 152 -6.37 1.50 -25.26
CA GLU A 152 -7.56 1.79 -26.07
C GLU A 152 -8.15 3.14 -25.69
N ARG A 153 -8.36 4.00 -26.69
CA ARG A 153 -9.13 5.22 -26.48
C ARG A 153 -10.61 4.89 -26.58
N HIS A 154 -11.28 4.84 -25.45
CA HIS A 154 -12.74 4.81 -25.42
C HIS A 154 -13.26 6.16 -25.91
N SER A 155 -13.78 6.21 -27.14
CA SER A 155 -14.63 7.32 -27.57
C SER A 155 -15.90 7.27 -26.73
N GLY A 156 -16.04 8.16 -25.76
CA GLY A 156 -17.29 8.28 -25.01
C GLY A 156 -18.48 8.46 -25.96
N ALA A 157 -19.64 7.93 -25.57
CA ALA A 157 -20.91 8.28 -26.21
C ALA A 157 -21.10 9.81 -26.08
N GLY A 158 -20.69 10.54 -27.12
CA GLY A 158 -20.51 11.99 -27.05
C GLY A 158 -19.65 12.59 -28.15
N ALA A 159 -18.91 11.77 -28.93
CA ALA A 159 -18.32 12.22 -30.19
C ALA A 159 -19.25 11.91 -31.38
N VAL A 160 -20.45 12.48 -31.37
CA VAL A 160 -21.22 12.73 -32.60
C VAL A 160 -21.04 14.20 -32.92
N GLY A 161 -20.35 14.50 -34.01
CA GLY A 161 -20.10 15.85 -34.54
C GLY A 161 -18.61 16.24 -34.41
N ALA A 162 -17.84 16.44 -35.47
CA ALA A 162 -18.19 16.84 -36.83
C ALA A 162 -17.32 16.13 -37.87
N GLN A 163 -17.98 15.57 -38.89
CA GLN A 163 -17.44 15.57 -40.24
C GLN A 163 -17.47 17.01 -40.77
N ARG A 164 -16.30 17.56 -41.10
CA ARG A 164 -15.93 18.11 -42.41
C ARG A 164 -14.61 18.87 -42.30
#